data_AF-A0A836X7V0-F1
#
_entry.id   AF-A0A836X7V0-F1
#
_cell.length_a   1.000
_cell.length_b   1.000
_cell.length_c   1.000
_cell.angle_alpha   90.00
_cell.angle_beta   90.00
_cell.angle_gamma   90.00
#
_symmetry.space_group_name_H-M   'P 1'
#
loop_
_entity.id
_entity.type
_entity.pdbx_description
1 polymer ?
#
loop_
_entity_poly.entity_id
_entity_poly.type
_entity_poly.pdbx_seq_one_letter_code
_entity_poly.pdbx_strand_id
1 'polypeptide(L)'
;MSNLKINGEVFIPIDDARDYLVDERAVYELGTLYFHYKGFADFYQNLNEPTGSCLDEAIFYADPERVHINGMMCLFPHDVEQFWHAPHDGADFYSRNYTLHIGEVNGENIFIDPISYFDLGGYVFINESNVYARQSDMDALSERFGIAKHTCTTEINDEFDDTYSEDESLEFDGEVIDSGIRNFLDSIIVSHPKATSKDIISHCFEHHKGNRIRNKAKKIMEKLGINMDKTGGVPSQKSKEYMQSAPQYPKI
;
A
#
# COMPACT_ATOMS: atom_id res chain seq x y z
N MET A 1 -6.20 -16.72 5.93
CA MET A 1 -4.99 -15.88 6.20
C MET A 1 -5.18 -15.28 7.60
N SER A 2 -4.17 -14.70 8.24
CA SER A 2 -4.42 -14.04 9.54
C SER A 2 -5.20 -12.74 9.35
N ASN A 3 -6.15 -12.46 10.24
CA ASN A 3 -6.89 -11.20 10.23
C ASN A 3 -5.93 -10.02 10.40
N LEU A 4 -6.11 -8.98 9.60
CA LEU A 4 -5.30 -7.78 9.66
C LEU A 4 -5.93 -6.80 10.65
N LYS A 5 -5.13 -6.27 11.58
CA LYS A 5 -5.56 -5.24 12.54
C LYS A 5 -4.88 -3.92 12.21
N ILE A 6 -5.65 -2.91 11.80
CA ILE A 6 -5.13 -1.55 11.57
C ILE A 6 -5.95 -0.57 12.38
N ASN A 7 -5.29 0.21 13.24
CA ASN A 7 -5.91 1.26 14.05
C ASN A 7 -7.16 0.80 14.85
N GLY A 8 -7.13 -0.46 15.33
CA GLY A 8 -8.21 -1.06 16.13
C GLY A 8 -9.33 -1.71 15.32
N GLU A 9 -9.37 -1.51 14.00
CA GLU A 9 -10.28 -2.20 13.09
C GLU A 9 -9.72 -3.55 12.67
N VAL A 10 -10.61 -4.53 12.49
CA VAL A 10 -10.27 -5.88 12.06
C VAL A 10 -10.74 -6.09 10.62
N PHE A 11 -9.80 -6.47 9.76
CA PHE A 11 -10.04 -6.81 8.36
C PHE A 11 -9.85 -8.31 8.17
N ILE A 12 -10.91 -8.97 7.71
CA ILE A 12 -11.01 -10.41 7.51
C ILE A 12 -10.74 -10.68 6.03
N PRO A 13 -9.77 -11.54 5.67
CA PRO A 13 -9.56 -11.98 4.30
C PRO A 13 -10.88 -12.46 3.67
N ILE A 14 -11.12 -12.18 2.39
CA ILE A 14 -12.46 -12.39 1.81
C ILE A 14 -12.90 -13.86 1.84
N ASP A 15 -11.96 -14.80 1.73
CA ASP A 15 -12.23 -16.23 1.90
C ASP A 15 -12.71 -16.57 3.32
N ASP A 16 -12.05 -16.01 4.34
CA ASP A 16 -12.44 -16.20 5.73
C ASP A 16 -13.74 -15.46 6.06
N ALA A 17 -14.07 -14.39 5.33
CA ALA A 17 -15.31 -13.64 5.47
C ALA A 17 -16.54 -14.43 4.97
N ARG A 18 -16.38 -15.31 3.98
CA ARG A 18 -17.44 -16.25 3.52
C ARG A 18 -17.87 -17.18 4.67
N ASP A 19 -16.90 -17.62 5.47
CA ASP A 19 -17.13 -18.50 6.62
C ASP A 19 -17.48 -17.75 7.91
N TYR A 20 -17.57 -16.42 7.89
CA TYR A 20 -17.91 -15.62 9.07
C TYR A 20 -19.39 -15.72 9.44
N LEU A 21 -20.27 -15.83 8.44
CA LEU A 21 -21.72 -15.93 8.60
C LEU A 21 -22.22 -17.30 8.15
N VAL A 22 -23.29 -17.81 8.78
CA VAL A 22 -23.87 -19.12 8.44
C VAL A 22 -24.39 -19.19 7.00
N ASP A 23 -24.82 -18.06 6.42
CA ASP A 23 -25.09 -17.97 4.98
C ASP A 23 -23.92 -17.23 4.31
N GLU A 24 -23.01 -17.99 3.71
CA GLU A 24 -21.82 -17.48 3.02
C GLU A 24 -22.16 -16.44 1.93
N ARG A 25 -23.38 -16.53 1.35
CA ARG A 25 -23.79 -15.63 0.27
C ARG A 25 -24.03 -14.21 0.74
N ALA A 26 -24.16 -13.99 2.05
CA ALA A 26 -24.29 -12.67 2.62
C ALA A 26 -23.07 -11.79 2.34
N VAL A 27 -21.88 -12.37 2.12
CA VAL A 27 -20.67 -11.60 1.80
C VAL A 27 -20.81 -10.79 0.49
N TYR A 28 -21.61 -11.28 -0.47
CA TYR A 28 -21.86 -10.58 -1.74
C TYR A 28 -22.75 -9.33 -1.57
N GLU A 29 -23.38 -9.14 -0.40
CA GLU A 29 -24.14 -7.93 -0.06
C GLU A 29 -23.24 -6.80 0.48
N LEU A 30 -21.94 -7.04 0.63
CA LEU A 30 -20.98 -5.99 0.99
C LEU A 30 -20.89 -4.96 -0.14
N GLY A 31 -21.24 -3.71 0.17
CA GLY A 31 -21.09 -2.57 -0.75
C GLY A 31 -19.69 -1.97 -0.78
N THR A 32 -18.76 -2.48 0.03
CA THR A 32 -17.38 -2.00 0.10
C THR A 32 -16.47 -3.17 0.41
N LEU A 33 -15.36 -3.24 -0.31
CA LEU A 33 -14.27 -4.19 -0.11
C LEU A 33 -12.97 -3.41 0.07
N TYR A 34 -12.02 -4.03 0.75
CA TYR A 34 -10.77 -3.39 1.12
C TYR A 34 -9.59 -4.17 0.59
N PHE A 35 -8.48 -3.51 0.32
CA PHE A 35 -7.19 -4.14 0.08
C PHE A 35 -6.09 -3.37 0.79
N HIS A 36 -5.04 -4.06 1.22
CA HIS A 36 -3.90 -3.41 1.85
C HIS A 36 -2.96 -2.88 0.78
N TYR A 37 -2.63 -1.59 0.85
CA TYR A 37 -1.64 -0.96 -0.02
C TYR A 37 -0.48 -0.41 0.79
N LYS A 38 0.74 -0.73 0.34
CA LYS A 38 2.00 -0.22 0.89
C LYS A 38 2.91 0.21 -0.25
N GLY A 39 3.08 1.51 -0.45
CA GLY A 39 3.83 2.04 -1.58
C GLY A 39 3.67 3.55 -1.80
N PHE A 40 4.20 4.05 -2.91
CA PHE A 40 4.09 5.47 -3.28
C PHE A 40 2.84 5.74 -4.12
N ALA A 41 2.15 6.83 -3.78
CA ALA A 41 1.00 7.34 -4.52
C ALA A 41 1.13 8.84 -4.75
N ASP A 42 0.45 9.34 -5.77
CA ASP A 42 0.25 10.76 -5.99
C ASP A 42 -1.06 11.17 -5.28
N PHE A 43 -0.93 12.02 -4.28
CA PHE A 43 -2.05 12.56 -3.48
C PHE A 43 -2.57 13.84 -4.10
N TYR A 44 -3.88 13.87 -4.37
CA TYR A 44 -4.56 15.03 -4.92
C TYR A 44 -5.44 15.66 -3.85
N GLN A 45 -5.03 16.82 -3.35
CA GLN A 45 -5.87 17.62 -2.46
C GLN A 45 -6.91 18.38 -3.31
N ASN A 46 -8.19 18.18 -3.00
CA ASN A 46 -9.25 18.93 -3.66
C ASN A 46 -9.16 20.41 -3.26
N LEU A 47 -9.01 21.29 -4.25
CA LEU A 47 -8.80 22.71 -4.00
C LEU A 47 -10.10 23.50 -3.75
N ASN A 48 -11.29 23.00 -4.12
CA ASN A 48 -12.60 23.65 -3.89
C ASN A 48 -13.80 22.70 -4.00
N GLU A 49 -14.93 23.02 -3.32
CA GLU A 49 -16.22 22.37 -3.56
C GLU A 49 -16.61 22.45 -5.06
N PRO A 50 -17.19 21.40 -5.65
CA PRO A 50 -17.52 21.38 -7.08
C PRO A 50 -18.61 22.42 -7.37
N THR A 51 -18.21 23.61 -7.80
CA THR A 51 -19.14 24.62 -8.34
C THR A 51 -19.66 24.07 -9.66
N GLY A 52 -20.91 23.61 -9.63
CA GLY A 52 -21.55 22.87 -10.71
C GLY A 52 -21.23 23.40 -12.12
N SER A 53 -20.96 22.43 -12.99
CA SER A 53 -20.67 22.54 -14.43
C SER A 53 -19.25 23.01 -14.80
N CYS A 54 -18.32 22.05 -14.90
CA CYS A 54 -17.37 21.99 -16.00
C CYS A 54 -16.69 20.61 -16.05
N LEU A 55 -16.49 20.14 -17.28
CA LEU A 55 -16.14 18.79 -17.72
C LEU A 55 -14.62 18.50 -17.68
N ASP A 56 -13.85 19.28 -16.91
CA ASP A 56 -12.39 19.14 -16.87
C ASP A 56 -11.93 18.83 -15.43
N GLU A 57 -11.87 17.53 -15.11
CA GLU A 57 -11.35 17.00 -13.82
C GLU A 57 -9.95 17.55 -13.47
N ALA A 58 -9.19 18.00 -14.47
CA ALA A 58 -7.85 18.56 -14.32
C ALA A 58 -7.77 19.91 -13.59
N ILE A 59 -8.89 20.63 -13.39
CA ILE A 59 -8.89 21.98 -12.79
C ILE A 59 -9.14 21.93 -11.26
N PHE A 60 -9.56 20.78 -10.71
CA PHE A 60 -10.00 20.69 -9.31
C PHE A 60 -8.90 20.29 -8.32
N TYR A 61 -7.76 19.82 -8.80
CA TYR A 61 -6.71 19.28 -7.96
C TYR A 61 -5.46 20.15 -7.98
N ALA A 62 -4.84 20.31 -6.81
CA ALA A 62 -3.51 20.90 -6.70
C ALA A 62 -2.47 20.06 -7.46
N ASP A 63 -1.27 20.63 -7.65
CA ASP A 63 -0.11 19.83 -8.07
C ASP A 63 0.01 18.61 -7.15
N PRO A 64 0.05 17.38 -7.70
CA PRO A 64 0.03 16.17 -6.89
C PRO A 64 1.24 16.11 -5.96
N GLU A 65 1.00 15.78 -4.70
CA GLU A 65 2.05 15.49 -3.74
C GLU A 65 2.35 13.99 -3.76
N ARG A 66 3.60 13.61 -4.06
CA ARG A 66 4.00 12.21 -3.95
C ARG A 66 4.18 11.82 -2.49
N VAL A 67 3.40 10.85 -2.03
CA VAL A 67 3.38 10.38 -0.65
C VAL A 67 3.57 8.87 -0.56
N HIS A 68 4.03 8.37 0.58
CA HIS A 68 4.11 6.95 0.88
C HIS A 68 2.92 6.52 1.75
N ILE A 69 2.12 5.57 1.28
CA ILE A 69 0.95 5.03 1.97
C ILE A 69 1.29 3.68 2.58
N ASN A 70 0.76 3.42 3.78
CA ASN A 70 0.64 2.09 4.35
C ASN A 70 -0.74 1.97 5.01
N GLY A 71 -1.71 1.34 4.33
CA GLY A 71 -3.08 1.32 4.85
C GLY A 71 -4.08 0.54 4.00
N MET A 72 -5.30 0.44 4.52
CA MET A 72 -6.42 -0.16 3.81
C MET A 72 -7.03 0.85 2.86
N MET A 73 -7.04 0.49 1.59
CA MET A 73 -7.73 1.21 0.54
C MET A 73 -9.11 0.56 0.35
N CYS A 74 -10.14 1.36 0.09
CA CYS A 74 -11.47 0.83 -0.25
C CYS A 74 -11.72 0.90 -1.76
N LEU A 75 -12.35 -0.15 -2.29
CA LEU A 75 -12.91 -0.17 -3.64
C LEU A 75 -14.18 0.68 -3.70
N PHE A 76 -14.39 1.36 -4.83
CA PHE A 76 -15.65 2.04 -5.08
C PHE A 76 -16.78 1.02 -5.31
N PRO A 77 -18.05 1.38 -5.04
CA PRO A 77 -19.17 0.45 -5.18
C PRO A 77 -19.26 -0.23 -6.56
N HIS A 78 -19.00 0.50 -7.65
CA HIS A 78 -19.00 -0.05 -9.01
C HIS A 78 -17.87 -1.06 -9.27
N ASP A 79 -16.75 -0.93 -8.56
CA ASP A 79 -15.62 -1.85 -8.63
C ASP A 79 -15.88 -3.11 -7.81
N VAL A 80 -16.60 -2.99 -6.69
CA VAL A 80 -17.05 -4.14 -5.89
C VAL A 80 -17.97 -5.04 -6.70
N GLU A 81 -18.96 -4.47 -7.40
CA GLU A 81 -19.84 -5.25 -8.29
C GLU A 81 -19.04 -6.00 -9.36
N GLN A 82 -18.08 -5.34 -10.01
CA GLN A 82 -17.23 -5.95 -11.02
C GLN A 82 -16.31 -7.04 -10.44
N PHE A 83 -15.74 -6.82 -9.25
CA PHE A 83 -14.93 -7.80 -8.56
C PHE A 83 -15.71 -9.11 -8.35
N TRP A 84 -16.97 -9.04 -7.94
CA TRP A 84 -17.80 -10.22 -7.74
C TRP A 84 -18.13 -10.96 -9.05
N HIS A 85 -18.18 -10.26 -10.18
CA HIS A 85 -18.44 -10.86 -11.48
C HIS A 85 -17.19 -11.43 -12.17
N ALA A 86 -16.00 -10.88 -11.90
CA ALA A 86 -14.77 -11.23 -12.59
C ALA A 86 -14.40 -12.74 -12.58
N PRO A 87 -14.55 -13.48 -11.46
CA PRO A 87 -14.26 -14.92 -11.43
C PRO A 87 -15.14 -15.74 -12.39
N HIS A 88 -16.38 -15.32 -12.64
CA HIS A 88 -17.27 -16.01 -13.57
C HIS A 88 -16.84 -15.88 -15.03
N ASP A 89 -16.14 -14.79 -15.35
CA ASP A 89 -15.66 -14.49 -16.69
C ASP A 89 -14.23 -15.00 -16.95
N GLY A 90 -13.58 -15.58 -15.93
CA GLY A 90 -12.18 -16.00 -15.99
C GLY A 90 -11.22 -14.82 -16.21
N ALA A 91 -11.64 -13.61 -15.83
CA ALA A 91 -10.93 -12.37 -16.08
C ALA A 91 -10.18 -11.90 -14.83
N ASP A 92 -8.99 -11.34 -15.05
CA ASP A 92 -8.27 -10.61 -14.01
C ASP A 92 -8.98 -9.29 -13.71
N PHE A 93 -9.14 -8.97 -12.42
CA PHE A 93 -9.76 -7.71 -11.99
C PHE A 93 -8.70 -6.67 -11.63
N TYR A 94 -8.89 -5.48 -12.20
CA TYR A 94 -8.01 -4.33 -12.05
C TYR A 94 -8.87 -3.11 -11.70
N SER A 95 -8.54 -2.41 -10.63
CA SER A 95 -9.16 -1.12 -10.32
C SER A 95 -8.14 0.01 -10.54
N ARG A 96 -8.61 1.25 -10.52
CA ARG A 96 -7.76 2.46 -10.64
C ARG A 96 -8.11 3.52 -9.60
N ASN A 97 -9.33 3.47 -9.06
CA ASN A 97 -9.84 4.50 -8.19
C ASN A 97 -9.86 3.95 -6.77
N TYR A 98 -9.18 4.63 -5.86
CA TYR A 98 -9.04 4.17 -4.49
C TYR A 98 -9.14 5.33 -3.52
N THR A 99 -9.78 5.07 -2.38
CA THR A 99 -9.77 6.00 -1.24
C THR A 99 -9.08 5.31 -0.08
N LEU A 100 -8.18 6.01 0.61
CA LEU A 100 -7.60 5.48 1.85
C LEU A 100 -8.69 5.46 2.91
N HIS A 101 -9.03 4.26 3.40
CA HIS A 101 -9.98 4.11 4.49
C HIS A 101 -9.30 4.32 5.85
N ILE A 102 -8.17 3.65 6.08
CA ILE A 102 -7.44 3.74 7.34
C ILE A 102 -5.96 3.38 7.15
N GLY A 103 -5.05 4.11 7.78
CA GLY A 103 -3.62 3.81 7.75
C GLY A 103 -2.73 5.04 7.95
N GLU A 104 -1.53 4.95 7.40
CA GLU A 104 -0.49 5.96 7.51
C GLU A 104 -0.15 6.57 6.13
N VAL A 105 0.09 7.88 6.12
CA VAL A 105 0.68 8.58 4.98
C VAL A 105 1.95 9.27 5.48
N ASN A 106 3.08 8.97 4.83
CA ASN A 106 4.41 9.42 5.24
C ASN A 106 4.75 9.08 6.72
N GLY A 107 4.22 7.97 7.24
CA GLY A 107 4.42 7.50 8.62
C GLY A 107 3.56 8.23 9.66
N GLU A 108 2.68 9.14 9.24
CA GLU A 108 1.70 9.78 10.10
C GLU A 108 0.35 9.10 9.93
N ASN A 109 -0.31 8.74 11.04
CA ASN A 109 -1.67 8.21 11.01
C ASN A 109 -2.61 9.30 10.50
N ILE A 110 -3.24 9.06 9.35
CA ILE A 110 -4.20 10.01 8.78
C ILE A 110 -5.57 9.36 8.72
N PHE A 111 -6.56 10.05 9.28
CA PHE A 111 -7.96 9.82 8.98
C PHE A 111 -8.33 10.75 7.83
N ILE A 112 -8.37 10.20 6.62
CA ILE A 112 -8.50 11.03 5.42
C ILE A 112 -9.96 11.37 5.19
N ASP A 113 -10.22 12.66 5.01
CA ASP A 113 -11.52 13.19 4.61
C ASP A 113 -11.96 12.50 3.31
N PRO A 114 -13.21 11.98 3.20
CA PRO A 114 -13.74 11.24 2.03
C PRO A 114 -13.59 11.92 0.66
N ILE A 115 -13.14 13.18 0.62
CA ILE A 115 -12.95 13.98 -0.59
C ILE A 115 -11.53 13.84 -1.17
N SER A 116 -10.59 13.17 -0.48
CA SER A 116 -9.21 13.06 -0.94
C SER A 116 -8.98 11.82 -1.80
N TYR A 117 -8.27 11.98 -2.92
CA TYR A 117 -8.02 10.92 -3.90
C TYR A 117 -6.53 10.58 -4.00
N PHE A 118 -6.23 9.30 -4.17
CA PHE A 118 -4.89 8.78 -4.40
C PHE A 118 -4.80 8.12 -5.77
N ASP A 119 -3.87 8.59 -6.61
CA ASP A 119 -3.46 7.86 -7.80
C ASP A 119 -2.28 6.96 -7.45
N LEU A 120 -2.47 5.64 -7.58
CA LEU A 120 -1.43 4.65 -7.30
C LEU A 120 -0.46 4.48 -8.49
N GLY A 121 -0.57 5.32 -9.52
CA GLY A 121 0.30 5.34 -10.70
C GLY A 121 -0.03 4.24 -11.73
N GLY A 122 -1.13 3.52 -11.54
CA GLY A 122 -1.54 2.42 -12.42
C GLY A 122 -2.73 1.63 -11.89
N TYR A 123 -3.01 0.53 -12.58
CA TYR A 123 -4.02 -0.42 -12.15
C TYR A 123 -3.44 -1.33 -11.05
N VAL A 124 -4.16 -1.49 -9.94
CA VAL A 124 -3.81 -2.53 -8.96
C VAL A 124 -4.57 -3.79 -9.30
N PHE A 125 -3.85 -4.90 -9.39
CA PHE A 125 -4.45 -6.23 -9.52
C PHE A 125 -5.08 -6.62 -8.20
N ILE A 126 -6.37 -6.93 -8.23
CA ILE A 126 -7.19 -7.22 -7.06
C ILE A 126 -7.83 -8.59 -7.25
N ASN A 127 -7.69 -9.46 -6.26
CA ASN A 127 -8.20 -10.83 -6.27
C ASN A 127 -8.58 -11.28 -4.84
N GLU A 128 -9.06 -12.51 -4.69
CA GLU A 128 -9.47 -13.03 -3.39
C GLU A 128 -8.33 -13.11 -2.37
N SER A 129 -7.07 -13.21 -2.81
CA SER A 129 -5.92 -13.32 -1.91
C SER A 129 -5.43 -11.98 -1.35
N ASN A 130 -5.90 -10.85 -1.87
CA ASN A 130 -5.51 -9.51 -1.39
C ASN A 130 -6.69 -8.61 -1.03
N VAL A 131 -7.91 -9.16 -1.00
CA VAL A 131 -9.14 -8.46 -0.63
C VAL A 131 -9.62 -8.88 0.76
N TYR A 132 -10.18 -7.91 1.47
CA TYR A 132 -10.66 -8.05 2.84
C TYR A 132 -12.06 -7.45 2.97
N ALA A 133 -12.84 -8.04 3.88
CA ALA A 133 -14.04 -7.46 4.45
C ALA A 133 -13.71 -6.88 5.84
N ARG A 134 -14.30 -5.74 6.19
CA ARG A 134 -14.18 -5.22 7.56
C ARG A 134 -15.14 -5.99 8.48
N GLN A 135 -14.66 -6.40 9.64
CA GLN A 135 -15.46 -7.21 10.58
C GLN A 135 -16.76 -6.52 10.99
N SER A 136 -16.74 -5.20 11.21
CA SER A 136 -17.95 -4.43 11.56
C SER A 136 -19.01 -4.45 10.45
N ASP A 137 -18.61 -4.55 9.18
CA ASP A 137 -19.54 -4.62 8.06
C ASP A 137 -20.18 -6.02 7.99
N MET A 138 -19.41 -7.06 8.29
CA MET A 138 -19.93 -8.43 8.45
C MET A 138 -20.91 -8.53 9.62
N ASP A 139 -20.60 -7.85 10.73
CA ASP A 139 -21.49 -7.75 11.88
C ASP A 139 -22.79 -7.02 11.53
N ALA A 140 -22.71 -5.93 10.77
CA ALA A 140 -23.87 -5.20 10.29
C ALA A 140 -24.75 -6.06 9.35
N LEU A 141 -24.15 -6.90 8.50
CA LEU A 141 -24.89 -7.86 7.68
C LEU A 141 -25.61 -8.92 8.54
N SER A 142 -24.90 -9.47 9.53
CA SER A 142 -25.48 -10.41 10.51
C SER A 142 -26.73 -9.83 11.17
N GLU A 143 -26.64 -8.59 11.68
CA GLU A 143 -27.75 -7.91 12.33
C GLU A 143 -28.89 -7.58 11.35
N ARG A 144 -28.55 -7.03 10.18
CA ARG A 144 -29.53 -6.60 9.17
C ARG A 144 -30.39 -7.75 8.65
N PHE A 145 -29.78 -8.91 8.42
CA PHE A 145 -30.45 -10.07 7.82
C PHE A 145 -30.82 -11.15 8.85
N GLY A 146 -30.46 -10.98 10.12
CA GLY A 146 -30.67 -12.00 11.16
C GLY A 146 -29.88 -13.28 10.93
N ILE A 147 -28.71 -13.19 10.29
CA ILE A 147 -27.86 -14.33 9.95
C ILE A 147 -26.89 -14.55 11.12
N ALA A 148 -26.90 -15.76 11.68
CA ALA A 148 -25.98 -16.09 12.76
C ALA A 148 -24.53 -16.04 12.28
N LYS A 149 -23.63 -15.55 13.14
CA LYS A 149 -22.18 -15.62 12.95
C LYS A 149 -21.71 -17.03 13.29
N HIS A 150 -20.70 -17.54 12.60
CA HIS A 150 -19.99 -18.71 13.09
C HIS A 150 -19.27 -18.35 14.40
N THR A 151 -19.43 -19.17 15.43
CA THR A 151 -18.67 -19.03 16.69
C THR A 151 -17.23 -19.48 16.45
N CYS A 152 -16.44 -18.67 15.77
CA CYS A 152 -15.01 -18.95 15.58
C CYS A 152 -14.23 -18.31 16.75
N THR A 153 -14.08 -19.08 17.83
CA THR A 153 -13.20 -18.74 18.96
C THR A 153 -11.74 -18.95 18.57
N THR A 154 -11.20 -18.05 17.76
CA THR A 154 -9.76 -17.98 17.55
C THR A 154 -9.32 -16.53 17.69
N GLU A 155 -9.18 -16.11 18.95
CA GLU A 155 -8.34 -14.96 19.29
C GLU A 155 -6.89 -15.34 18.95
N ILE A 156 -6.52 -15.15 17.69
CA ILE A 156 -5.12 -15.20 17.30
C ILE A 156 -4.58 -13.79 17.51
N ASN A 157 -3.95 -13.58 18.67
CA ASN A 157 -3.00 -12.49 18.87
C ASN A 157 -1.69 -12.89 18.19
N ASP A 158 -1.66 -12.82 16.86
CA ASP A 158 -0.39 -12.86 16.14
C ASP A 158 0.12 -11.41 16.08
N GLU A 159 1.11 -11.12 16.92
CA GLU A 159 2.13 -10.14 16.59
C GLU A 159 2.63 -10.48 15.19
N PHE A 160 2.46 -9.52 14.28
CA PHE A 160 2.93 -9.61 12.90
C PHE A 160 4.44 -9.83 12.92
N ASP A 161 4.89 -11.07 12.78
CA ASP A 161 6.29 -11.39 12.52
C ASP A 161 6.55 -11.04 11.05
N ASP A 162 7.31 -9.97 10.83
CA ASP A 162 7.72 -9.43 9.52
C ASP A 162 8.63 -10.39 8.71
N THR A 163 8.61 -11.69 9.01
CA THR A 163 9.32 -12.72 8.25
C THR A 163 8.58 -13.03 6.94
N TYR A 164 8.68 -12.08 6.01
CA TYR A 164 8.54 -12.37 4.59
C TYR A 164 9.46 -13.56 4.26
N SER A 165 8.84 -14.66 3.87
CA SER A 165 9.51 -15.84 3.33
C SER A 165 10.49 -15.42 2.25
N GLU A 166 11.75 -15.82 2.43
CA GLU A 166 12.81 -15.65 1.44
C GLU A 166 12.40 -16.27 0.09
N ASP A 167 12.79 -15.58 -0.98
CA ASP A 167 12.83 -16.04 -2.36
C ASP A 167 11.50 -16.22 -3.13
N GLU A 168 10.81 -15.11 -3.39
CA GLU A 168 10.26 -14.87 -4.73
C GLU A 168 11.03 -13.75 -5.41
N SER A 169 11.93 -14.12 -6.32
CA SER A 169 12.58 -13.18 -7.22
C SER A 169 11.53 -12.58 -8.16
N LEU A 170 11.06 -11.37 -7.84
CA LEU A 170 10.20 -10.60 -8.73
C LEU A 170 10.99 -10.25 -10.00
N GLU A 171 10.64 -10.89 -11.11
CA GLU A 171 11.16 -10.53 -12.43
C GLU A 171 10.47 -9.25 -12.91
N PHE A 172 11.25 -8.21 -13.14
CA PHE A 172 10.78 -6.96 -13.74
C PHE A 172 11.72 -6.61 -14.89
N ASP A 173 11.23 -6.67 -16.12
CA ASP A 173 12.02 -6.58 -17.36
C ASP A 173 13.09 -7.67 -17.53
N GLY A 174 12.86 -8.88 -17.01
CA GLY A 174 13.80 -10.01 -17.11
C GLY A 174 15.09 -9.83 -16.29
N GLU A 175 15.16 -8.83 -15.41
CA GLU A 175 16.28 -8.61 -14.50
C GLU A 175 15.86 -9.02 -13.07
N VAL A 176 16.53 -10.01 -12.50
CA VAL A 176 16.31 -10.50 -11.12
C VAL A 176 16.55 -9.35 -10.13
N ILE A 177 15.48 -8.84 -9.52
CA ILE A 177 15.56 -7.83 -8.48
C ILE A 177 16.06 -8.50 -7.19
N ASP A 178 17.09 -7.90 -6.60
CA ASP A 178 17.67 -8.34 -5.33
C ASP A 178 16.71 -7.97 -4.19
N SER A 179 15.90 -8.94 -3.74
CA SER A 179 14.88 -8.78 -2.71
C SER A 179 15.45 -8.17 -1.42
N GLY A 180 16.67 -8.56 -1.04
CA GLY A 180 17.37 -8.01 0.12
C GLY A 180 17.66 -6.51 0.00
N ILE A 181 18.17 -6.05 -1.15
CA ILE A 181 18.42 -4.62 -1.38
C ILE A 181 17.09 -3.84 -1.40
N ARG A 182 16.05 -4.41 -2.03
CA ARG A 182 14.73 -3.77 -2.09
C ARG A 182 14.12 -3.60 -0.71
N ASN A 183 14.02 -4.67 0.07
CA ASN A 183 13.46 -4.64 1.42
C ASN A 183 14.21 -3.65 2.32
N PHE A 184 15.54 -3.62 2.19
CA PHE A 184 16.34 -2.62 2.89
C PHE A 184 15.99 -1.20 2.46
N LEU A 185 15.92 -0.91 1.15
CA LEU A 185 15.57 0.42 0.66
C LEU A 185 14.16 0.84 1.11
N ASP A 186 13.18 -0.06 1.07
CA ASP A 186 11.82 0.20 1.55
C ASP A 186 11.83 0.57 3.05
N SER A 187 12.65 -0.10 3.87
CA SER A 187 12.80 0.27 5.29
C SER A 187 13.42 1.67 5.50
N ILE A 188 14.38 2.06 4.65
CA ILE A 188 15.00 3.39 4.69
C ILE A 188 13.99 4.45 4.29
N ILE A 189 13.17 4.19 3.27
CA ILE A 189 12.14 5.12 2.80
C ILE A 189 11.10 5.39 3.90
N VAL A 190 10.66 4.33 4.59
CA VAL A 190 9.70 4.45 5.70
C VAL A 190 10.30 5.22 6.87
N SER A 191 11.53 4.90 7.28
CA SER A 191 12.16 5.52 8.45
C SER A 191 12.75 6.91 8.18
N HIS A 192 13.10 7.21 6.92
CA HIS A 192 13.76 8.45 6.51
C HIS A 192 13.12 9.00 5.21
N PRO A 193 11.83 9.39 5.22
CA PRO A 193 11.07 9.73 4.00
C PRO A 193 11.61 10.94 3.24
N LYS A 194 12.34 11.83 3.91
CA LYS A 194 12.98 13.01 3.29
C LYS A 194 14.36 12.71 2.67
N ALA A 195 14.85 11.47 2.74
CA ALA A 195 16.14 11.09 2.20
C ALA A 195 16.10 11.07 0.68
N THR A 196 17.04 11.75 0.05
CA THR A 196 17.23 11.66 -1.41
C THR A 196 18.00 10.40 -1.79
N SER A 197 17.95 9.98 -3.05
CA SER A 197 18.75 8.84 -3.51
C SER A 197 20.25 9.03 -3.24
N LYS A 198 20.73 10.28 -3.26
CA LYS A 198 22.10 10.64 -2.92
C LYS A 198 22.42 10.42 -1.45
N ASP A 199 21.51 10.80 -0.56
CA ASP A 199 21.68 10.62 0.89
C ASP A 199 21.77 9.12 1.21
N ILE A 200 20.81 8.34 0.72
CA ILE A 200 20.74 6.87 0.87
C ILE A 200 22.01 6.21 0.34
N ILE A 201 22.43 6.55 -0.89
CA ILE A 201 23.60 5.95 -1.50
C ILE A 201 24.90 6.33 -0.76
N SER A 202 25.00 7.56 -0.28
CA SER A 202 26.23 8.04 0.36
C SER A 202 26.44 7.45 1.75
N HIS A 203 25.37 7.24 2.50
CA HIS A 203 25.39 6.77 3.87
C HIS A 203 25.17 5.25 3.96
N CYS A 204 24.02 4.78 3.47
CA CYS A 204 23.61 3.38 3.64
C CYS A 204 24.50 2.42 2.84
N PHE A 205 25.06 2.88 1.70
CA PHE A 205 25.93 2.08 0.84
C PHE A 205 27.37 2.58 0.83
N GLU A 206 27.81 3.28 1.89
CA GLU A 206 29.16 3.86 1.94
C GLU A 206 30.26 2.81 1.74
N HIS A 207 30.09 1.63 2.32
CA HIS A 207 31.06 0.54 2.23
C HIS A 207 31.07 -0.18 0.87
N HIS A 208 30.10 0.12 0.00
CA HIS A 208 29.93 -0.48 -1.33
C HIS A 208 30.39 0.45 -2.46
N LYS A 209 31.36 1.35 -2.19
CA LYS A 209 31.92 2.29 -3.18
C LYS A 209 32.48 1.53 -4.40
N GLY A 210 31.90 1.77 -5.58
CA GLY A 210 32.31 1.14 -6.85
C GLY A 210 31.75 -0.26 -7.10
N ASN A 211 30.85 -0.77 -6.24
CA ASN A 211 30.35 -2.13 -6.32
C ASN A 211 29.04 -2.24 -7.14
N ARG A 212 28.81 -3.42 -7.75
CA ARG A 212 27.56 -3.82 -8.43
C ARG A 212 26.33 -3.60 -7.56
N ILE A 213 26.45 -3.79 -6.24
CA ILE A 213 25.39 -3.55 -5.24
C ILE A 213 24.86 -2.11 -5.31
N ARG A 214 25.76 -1.12 -5.38
CA ARG A 214 25.37 0.29 -5.44
C ARG A 214 24.60 0.62 -6.71
N ASN A 215 24.95 -0.01 -7.83
CA ASN A 215 24.23 0.14 -9.10
C ASN A 215 22.87 -0.54 -9.08
N LYS A 216 22.76 -1.73 -8.46
CA LYS A 216 21.47 -2.39 -8.21
C LYS A 216 20.56 -1.49 -7.37
N ALA A 217 21.06 -0.96 -6.25
CA ALA A 217 20.31 -0.05 -5.40
C ALA A 217 19.79 1.17 -6.17
N LYS A 218 20.62 1.80 -7.02
CA LYS A 218 20.18 2.91 -7.90
C LYS A 218 19.04 2.53 -8.83
N LYS A 219 19.13 1.38 -9.50
CA LYS A 219 18.05 0.89 -10.38
C LYS A 219 16.76 0.65 -9.59
N ILE A 220 16.86 0.05 -8.40
CA ILE A 220 15.70 -0.21 -7.54
C ILE A 220 15.07 1.11 -7.07
N MET A 221 15.88 2.07 -6.60
CA MET A 221 15.39 3.38 -6.18
C MET A 221 14.72 4.16 -7.31
N GLU A 222 15.23 4.06 -8.54
CA GLU A 222 14.59 4.64 -9.73
C GLU A 222 13.22 4.01 -9.99
N LYS A 223 13.12 2.67 -9.88
CA LYS A 223 11.84 1.96 -9.99
C LYS A 223 10.86 2.30 -8.86
N LEU A 224 11.35 2.58 -7.65
CA LEU A 224 10.56 3.07 -6.52
C LEU A 224 10.17 4.56 -6.68
N GLY A 225 10.69 5.24 -7.71
CA GLY A 225 10.48 6.65 -7.98
C GLY A 225 11.05 7.58 -6.91
N ILE A 226 12.12 7.16 -6.24
CA ILE A 226 12.88 8.03 -5.34
C ILE A 226 13.52 9.14 -6.18
N ASN A 227 13.42 10.39 -5.72
CA ASN A 227 14.01 11.53 -6.39
C ASN A 227 15.52 11.34 -6.63
N MET A 228 15.88 11.19 -7.90
CA MET A 228 17.25 10.97 -8.34
C MET A 228 17.97 12.32 -8.45
N ASP A 229 18.90 12.60 -7.54
CA ASP A 229 19.78 13.77 -7.67
C ASP A 229 20.73 13.54 -8.86
N LYS A 230 20.45 14.20 -9.99
CA LYS A 230 21.27 14.16 -11.21
C LYS A 230 22.57 14.95 -11.06
N THR A 231 22.69 15.76 -10.02
CA THR A 231 23.84 16.61 -9.75
C THR A 231 24.86 15.86 -8.90
N GLY A 232 25.91 15.36 -9.55
CA GLY A 232 27.06 14.79 -8.87
C GLY A 232 27.64 15.79 -7.86
N GLY A 233 27.54 15.48 -6.58
CA GLY A 233 28.03 16.35 -5.50
C GLY A 233 28.11 15.61 -4.17
N VAL A 234 28.77 16.21 -3.18
CA VAL A 234 28.87 15.68 -1.82
C VAL A 234 27.54 15.97 -1.08
N PRO A 235 27.03 15.05 -0.23
CA PRO A 235 25.88 15.33 0.63
C PRO A 235 26.13 16.55 1.53
N SER A 236 25.08 17.35 1.74
CA SER A 236 25.15 18.49 2.66
C SER A 236 25.43 18.03 4.09
N GLN A 237 25.96 18.89 4.96
CA GLN A 237 26.17 18.55 6.37
C GLN A 237 24.84 18.17 7.06
N LYS A 238 23.77 18.90 6.76
CA LYS A 238 22.42 18.62 7.25
C LYS A 238 21.91 17.24 6.78
N SER A 239 22.18 16.88 5.52
CA SER A 239 21.86 15.54 5.00
C SER A 239 22.60 14.44 5.75
N LYS A 240 23.90 14.66 6.05
CA LYS A 240 24.69 13.69 6.81
C LYS A 240 24.14 13.50 8.22
N GLU A 241 23.82 14.59 8.91
CA GLU A 241 23.23 14.56 10.26
C GLU A 241 21.87 13.85 10.25
N TYR A 242 21.03 14.12 9.27
CA TYR A 242 19.74 13.46 9.10
C TYR A 242 19.87 11.94 8.89
N MET A 243 20.87 11.50 8.11
CA MET A 243 21.08 10.08 7.83
C MET A 243 21.85 9.34 8.92
N GLN A 244 22.38 9.99 9.96
CA GLN A 244 23.20 9.31 10.97
C GLN A 244 22.47 8.17 11.69
N SER A 245 21.14 8.28 11.89
CA SER A 245 20.30 7.24 12.48
C SER A 245 19.91 6.13 11.50
N ALA A 246 20.13 6.31 10.19
CA ALA A 246 19.77 5.32 9.20
C ALA A 246 20.74 4.13 9.24
N PRO A 247 20.23 2.89 9.17
CA PRO A 247 21.08 1.71 9.12
C PRO A 247 21.90 1.68 7.83
N GLN A 248 23.05 1.01 7.87
CA GLN A 248 23.87 0.74 6.70
C GLN A 248 23.57 -0.66 6.14
N TYR A 249 23.63 -0.79 4.82
CA TYR A 249 23.46 -2.07 4.17
C TYR A 249 24.63 -2.99 4.54
N PRO A 250 24.37 -4.26 4.92
CA PRO A 250 25.40 -5.18 5.37
C PRO A 250 26.57 -5.32 4.37
N LYS A 251 27.77 -5.56 4.90
CA LYS A 251 28.90 -6.01 4.09
C LYS A 251 28.69 -7.48 3.77
N ILE A 252 28.70 -7.81 2.48
CA ILE A 252 28.70 -9.18 1.96
C ILE A 252 30.16 -9.58 1.71
#